data_AF-A0A561U5S2-F1
#
_entry.id   AF-A0A561U5S2-F1
#
_cell.length_a   1.000
_cell.length_b   1.000
_cell.length_c   1.000
_cell.angle_alpha   90.00
_cell.angle_beta   90.00
_cell.angle_gamma   90.00
#
_symmetry.space_group_name_H-M   'P 1'
#
loop_
_entity.id
_entity.type
_entity.pdbx_description
1 polymer ?
#
loop_
_entity_poly.entity_id
_entity_poly.type
_entity_poly.pdbx_seq_one_letter_code
_entity_poly.pdbx_strand_id
1 'polypeptide(L)'
;MLLSDRDLRKELDEGRLELDPFDSSMIQPSSIDVRLDRYFRVFDNTRYTHIDPSKQQDELTSLVEAAEDEPFVLHPGEFVLGSTYESVKLPDDLASRLEGKSSLGRLGLLTHSTAGFIDPGFNGHITLELSNVANLPITLWPGMKIGQLCLLRLSSPADFPYGSKQAGSRYQGQRGPTPSRAHLNFQVTDTRR
;
A
#
# COMPACT_ATOMS: atom_id res chain seq x y z
N MET A 1 6.59 7.05 18.12
CA MET A 1 8.03 6.68 18.21
C MET A 1 8.29 5.59 17.18
N LEU A 2 9.32 5.69 16.33
CA LEU A 2 9.67 4.65 15.35
C LEU A 2 10.25 3.42 16.06
N LEU A 3 9.82 2.22 15.68
CA LEU A 3 10.28 0.96 16.28
C LEU A 3 11.62 0.51 15.69
N SER A 4 12.51 0.04 16.58
CA SER A 4 13.76 -0.62 16.21
C SER A 4 13.51 -2.06 15.75
N ASP A 5 14.47 -2.67 15.07
CA ASP A 5 14.45 -4.09 14.70
C ASP A 5 14.18 -5.03 15.89
N ARG A 6 14.72 -4.71 17.08
CA ARG A 6 14.46 -5.45 18.32
C ARG A 6 13.00 -5.33 18.76
N ASP A 7 12.44 -4.13 18.71
CA ASP A 7 11.04 -3.90 19.09
C ASP A 7 10.09 -4.52 18.06
N LEU A 8 10.43 -4.46 16.77
CA LEU A 8 9.68 -5.14 15.71
C LEU A 8 9.58 -6.65 15.95
N ARG A 9 10.71 -7.30 16.27
CA ARG A 9 10.71 -8.73 16.64
C ARG A 9 9.80 -9.00 17.83
N LYS A 10 9.86 -8.17 18.87
CA LYS A 10 9.00 -8.31 20.05
C LYS A 10 7.51 -8.24 19.68
N GLU A 11 7.11 -7.26 18.88
CA GLU A 11 5.71 -7.09 18.47
C GLU A 11 5.20 -8.26 17.61
N LEU A 12 6.07 -8.85 16.77
CA LEU A 12 5.79 -10.05 15.98
C LEU A 12 5.71 -11.31 16.85
N ASP A 13 6.66 -11.51 17.77
CA ASP A 13 6.73 -12.67 18.67
C ASP A 13 5.54 -12.69 19.63
N GLU A 14 5.05 -11.52 20.06
CA GLU A 14 3.84 -11.36 20.88
C GLU A 14 2.54 -11.49 20.08
N GLY A 15 2.61 -11.61 18.74
CA GLY A 15 1.45 -11.69 17.85
C GLY A 15 0.62 -10.40 17.78
N ARG A 16 1.18 -9.26 18.21
CA ARG A 16 0.51 -7.95 18.13
C ARG A 16 0.58 -7.38 16.72
N LEU A 17 1.73 -7.54 16.07
CA LEU A 17 1.95 -7.25 14.66
C LEU A 17 1.98 -8.58 13.90
N GLU A 18 1.24 -8.70 12.80
CA GLU A 18 1.30 -9.88 11.92
C GLU A 18 1.62 -9.45 10.49
N LEU A 19 2.54 -10.17 9.85
CA LEU A 19 2.75 -10.18 8.41
C LEU A 19 2.54 -11.60 7.93
N ASP A 20 1.74 -11.81 6.90
CA ASP A 20 1.48 -13.14 6.34
C ASP A 20 1.74 -13.16 4.83
N PRO A 21 2.77 -13.87 4.34
CA PRO A 21 3.74 -14.66 5.11
C PRO A 21 4.87 -13.80 5.72
N PHE A 22 5.26 -14.09 6.96
CA PHE A 22 6.42 -13.46 7.61
C PHE A 22 7.73 -14.22 7.33
N ASP A 23 8.76 -13.47 6.95
CA ASP A 23 10.14 -13.94 6.82
C ASP A 23 11.05 -13.07 7.68
N SER A 24 11.69 -13.66 8.69
CA SER A 24 12.53 -12.94 9.65
C SER A 24 13.77 -12.32 9.02
N SER A 25 14.20 -12.79 7.84
CA SER A 25 15.30 -12.19 7.07
C SER A 25 14.93 -10.84 6.46
N MET A 26 13.64 -10.48 6.43
CA MET A 26 13.15 -9.20 5.92
C MET A 26 13.28 -8.05 6.93
N ILE A 27 13.56 -8.35 8.21
CA ILE A 27 13.76 -7.32 9.23
C ILE A 27 15.02 -6.52 8.93
N GLN A 28 14.88 -5.20 8.94
CA GLN A 28 15.93 -4.19 8.79
C GLN A 28 16.05 -3.39 10.11
N PRO A 29 17.09 -2.54 10.29
CA PRO A 29 17.34 -1.86 11.56
C PRO A 29 16.15 -1.08 12.16
N SER A 30 15.22 -0.60 11.33
CA SER A 30 14.02 0.13 11.79
C SER A 30 12.81 -0.06 10.87
N SER A 31 12.80 -1.15 10.10
CA SER A 31 11.73 -1.45 9.14
C SER A 31 11.66 -2.94 8.84
N ILE A 32 10.62 -3.36 8.11
CA ILE A 32 10.50 -4.71 7.57
C ILE A 32 10.31 -4.59 6.06
N ASP A 33 11.20 -5.19 5.27
CA ASP A 33 11.04 -5.25 3.82
C ASP A 33 9.75 -5.99 3.45
N VAL A 34 9.05 -5.51 2.42
CA VAL A 34 7.86 -6.15 1.84
C VAL A 34 8.07 -6.47 0.38
N ARG A 35 7.36 -7.48 -0.10
CA ARG A 35 7.46 -8.00 -1.47
C ARG A 35 6.28 -7.52 -2.33
N LEU A 36 6.50 -7.48 -3.63
CA LEU A 36 5.48 -7.17 -4.63
C LEU A 36 4.61 -8.40 -4.92
N ASP A 37 3.29 -8.24 -4.92
CA ASP A 37 2.37 -9.27 -5.39
C ASP A 37 2.26 -9.28 -6.93
N ARG A 38 1.63 -10.31 -7.50
CA ARG A 38 1.42 -10.48 -8.94
C ARG A 38 0.27 -9.64 -9.53
N TYR A 39 -0.51 -8.97 -8.68
CA TYR A 39 -1.70 -8.22 -9.09
C TYR A 39 -1.41 -6.74 -9.30
N PHE A 40 -1.73 -6.26 -10.50
CA PHE A 40 -1.57 -4.87 -10.92
C PHE A 40 -2.89 -4.31 -11.44
N ARG A 41 -3.09 -3.00 -11.32
CA ARG A 41 -4.16 -2.27 -11.98
C ARG A 41 -3.60 -1.20 -12.88
N VAL A 42 -3.93 -1.29 -14.16
CA VAL A 42 -3.55 -0.34 -15.21
C VAL A 42 -4.73 0.57 -15.52
N PHE A 43 -4.48 1.86 -15.74
CA PHE A 43 -5.51 2.84 -16.06
C PHE A 43 -5.94 2.72 -17.53
N ASP A 44 -7.23 2.49 -17.75
CA ASP A 44 -7.81 2.42 -19.09
C ASP A 44 -8.32 3.81 -19.51
N ASN A 45 -7.46 4.56 -20.18
CA ASN A 45 -7.73 5.94 -20.60
C ASN A 45 -8.79 6.04 -21.72
N THR A 46 -9.29 4.92 -22.25
CA THR A 46 -10.26 4.92 -23.36
C THR A 46 -11.71 4.84 -22.91
N ARG A 47 -11.97 4.48 -21.65
CA ARG A 47 -13.34 4.24 -21.14
C ARG A 47 -14.05 5.49 -20.66
N TYR A 48 -13.33 6.45 -20.11
CA TYR A 48 -13.91 7.65 -19.52
C TYR A 48 -13.27 8.91 -20.06
N THR A 49 -14.07 9.98 -20.17
CA THR A 49 -13.55 11.30 -20.56
C THR A 49 -12.75 11.99 -19.45
N HIS A 50 -12.99 11.62 -18.18
CA HIS A 50 -12.35 12.21 -17.00
C HIS A 50 -12.53 11.31 -15.77
N ILE A 51 -11.75 11.59 -14.73
CA ILE A 51 -11.91 11.01 -13.38
C ILE A 51 -12.67 12.02 -12.52
N ASP A 52 -13.77 11.60 -11.93
CA ASP A 52 -14.57 12.37 -10.97
C ASP A 52 -14.61 11.62 -9.63
N PRO A 53 -13.86 12.06 -8.60
CA PRO A 53 -13.78 11.37 -7.32
C PRO A 53 -15.12 11.22 -6.59
N SER A 54 -16.14 12.00 -6.97
CA SER A 54 -17.50 11.90 -6.42
C SER A 54 -18.32 10.75 -7.01
N LYS A 55 -17.88 10.19 -8.13
CA LYS A 55 -18.59 9.14 -8.87
C LYS A 55 -17.88 7.80 -8.74
N GLN A 56 -18.67 6.74 -8.72
CA GLN A 56 -18.15 5.39 -8.84
C GLN A 56 -17.74 5.14 -10.30
N GLN A 57 -16.47 4.79 -10.51
CA GLN A 57 -15.88 4.53 -11.83
C GLN A 57 -15.03 3.25 -11.77
N ASP A 58 -15.65 2.12 -11.43
CA ASP A 58 -14.92 0.87 -11.15
C ASP A 58 -14.14 0.32 -12.36
N GLU A 59 -14.55 0.67 -13.59
CA GLU A 59 -13.87 0.29 -14.83
C GLU A 59 -12.69 1.22 -15.18
N LEU A 60 -12.35 2.19 -14.34
CA LEU A 60 -11.24 3.12 -14.59
C LEU A 60 -9.90 2.37 -14.71
N THR A 61 -9.82 1.21 -14.06
CA THR A 61 -8.64 0.35 -14.12
C THR A 61 -9.02 -1.07 -14.47
N SER A 62 -8.14 -1.74 -15.21
CA SER A 62 -8.22 -3.18 -15.46
C SER A 62 -7.23 -3.92 -14.57
N LEU A 63 -7.67 -5.03 -13.97
CA LEU A 63 -6.79 -5.92 -13.21
C LEU A 63 -5.94 -6.74 -14.20
N VAL A 64 -4.63 -6.75 -13.97
CA VAL A 64 -3.64 -7.53 -14.71
C VAL A 64 -2.93 -8.41 -13.70
N GLU A 65 -2.83 -9.70 -13.99
CA GLU A 65 -2.06 -10.65 -13.20
C GLU A 65 -0.80 -11.01 -14.00
N ALA A 66 0.37 -10.73 -13.43
CA ALA A 66 1.63 -11.19 -14.00
C ALA A 66 1.78 -12.70 -13.77
N ALA A 67 2.23 -13.42 -14.80
CA ALA A 67 2.53 -14.85 -14.65
C ALA A 67 3.69 -15.06 -13.64
N GLU A 68 3.75 -16.23 -13.02
CA GLU A 68 4.69 -16.52 -11.90
C GLU A 68 6.17 -16.27 -12.22
N ASP A 69 6.57 -16.37 -13.49
CA ASP A 69 7.94 -16.17 -13.96
C ASP A 69 8.05 -15.05 -15.01
N GLU A 70 7.08 -14.14 -15.08
CA GLU A 70 7.11 -13.00 -16.00
C GLU A 70 7.03 -11.68 -15.25
N PRO A 71 7.82 -10.67 -15.64
CA PRO A 71 7.71 -9.36 -15.03
C PRO A 71 6.51 -8.59 -15.58
N PHE A 72 5.93 -7.75 -14.74
CA PHE A 72 5.13 -6.63 -15.21
C PHE A 72 6.06 -5.52 -15.73
N VAL A 73 5.85 -5.05 -16.95
CA VAL A 73 6.65 -3.95 -17.52
C VAL A 73 5.97 -2.63 -17.22
N LEU A 74 6.60 -1.80 -16.38
CA LEU A 74 6.13 -0.44 -16.10
C LEU A 74 6.84 0.55 -17.04
N HIS A 75 6.12 1.15 -17.98
CA HIS A 75 6.73 2.05 -18.97
C HIS A 75 7.02 3.44 -18.38
N PRO A 76 7.98 4.19 -18.97
CA PRO A 76 8.26 5.58 -18.59
C PRO A 76 7.01 6.45 -18.57
N GLY A 77 6.79 7.17 -17.47
CA GLY A 77 5.67 8.08 -17.28
C GLY A 77 4.35 7.40 -16.87
N GLU A 78 4.31 6.07 -16.76
CA GLU A 78 3.12 5.36 -16.31
C GLU A 78 2.96 5.34 -14.79
N PHE A 79 1.70 5.23 -14.38
CA PHE A 79 1.25 5.04 -13.01
C PHE A 79 0.33 3.82 -12.96
N VAL A 80 0.61 2.89 -12.04
CA VAL A 80 -0.19 1.69 -11.82
C VAL A 80 -0.41 1.47 -10.32
N LEU A 81 -1.46 0.72 -9.98
CA LEU A 81 -1.60 0.20 -8.62
C LEU A 81 -1.01 -1.21 -8.56
N GLY A 82 -0.13 -1.47 -7.60
CA GLY A 82 0.32 -2.82 -7.24
C GLY A 82 -0.21 -3.22 -5.87
N SER A 83 0.22 -4.36 -5.36
CA SER A 83 -0.07 -4.76 -3.97
C SER A 83 1.14 -5.38 -3.30
N THR A 84 1.21 -5.31 -1.98
CA THR A 84 2.17 -6.13 -1.22
C THR A 84 1.77 -7.59 -1.29
N TYR A 85 2.76 -8.47 -1.38
CA TYR A 85 2.55 -9.90 -1.26
C TYR A 85 2.10 -10.27 0.16
N GLU A 86 2.69 -9.62 1.17
CA GLU A 86 2.28 -9.80 2.56
C GLU A 86 0.93 -9.12 2.85
N SER A 87 0.07 -9.82 3.57
CA SER A 87 -1.02 -9.22 4.33
C SER A 87 -0.48 -8.72 5.67
N VAL A 88 -0.83 -7.50 6.06
CA VAL A 88 -0.37 -6.85 7.30
C VAL A 88 -1.55 -6.66 8.23
N LYS A 89 -1.38 -6.99 9.51
CA LYS A 89 -2.35 -6.71 10.57
C LYS A 89 -1.69 -5.91 11.69
N LEU A 90 -2.23 -4.74 11.98
CA LEU A 90 -1.75 -3.83 13.02
C LEU A 90 -2.67 -3.88 14.25
N PRO A 91 -2.12 -3.74 15.47
CA PRO A 91 -2.92 -3.49 16.67
C PRO A 91 -3.47 -2.05 16.64
N ASP A 92 -4.24 -1.68 17.66
CA ASP A 92 -4.86 -0.35 17.80
C ASP A 92 -3.89 0.74 18.29
N ASP A 93 -2.68 0.38 18.71
CA ASP A 93 -1.66 1.27 19.28
C ASP A 93 -0.41 1.46 18.38
N LEU A 94 -0.40 0.84 17.20
CA LEU A 94 0.65 1.03 16.19
C LEU A 94 0.06 1.52 14.86
N ALA A 95 0.76 2.46 14.23
CA ALA A 95 0.57 2.78 12.82
C ALA A 95 1.82 2.35 12.03
N SER A 96 1.69 2.20 10.72
CA SER A 96 2.85 1.96 9.84
C SER A 96 2.97 3.03 8.78
N ARG A 97 4.16 3.19 8.22
CA ARG A 97 4.39 3.90 6.96
C ARG A 97 4.99 2.92 5.98
N LEU A 98 4.41 2.84 4.79
CA LEU A 98 5.03 2.16 3.66
C LEU A 98 5.99 3.14 2.97
N GLU A 99 7.24 2.75 2.88
CA GLU A 99 8.29 3.52 2.21
C GLU A 99 8.87 2.72 1.05
N GLY A 100 9.32 3.43 0.01
CA GLY A 100 10.11 2.83 -1.06
C GLY A 100 11.50 2.40 -0.59
N LYS A 101 12.20 1.65 -1.44
CA LYS A 101 13.62 1.30 -1.23
C LYS A 101 14.53 2.26 -1.97
N SER A 102 15.60 2.72 -1.33
CA SER A 102 16.56 3.63 -1.97
C SER A 102 17.17 3.04 -3.25
N SER A 103 17.41 1.72 -3.28
CA SER A 103 17.91 1.03 -4.47
C SER A 103 16.99 1.16 -5.67
N LEU A 104 15.66 1.13 -5.46
CA LEU A 104 14.65 1.26 -6.51
C LEU A 104 14.44 2.71 -6.91
N GLY A 105 14.43 3.63 -5.95
CA GLY A 105 14.36 5.07 -6.22
C GLY A 105 15.51 5.56 -7.11
N ARG A 106 16.71 4.98 -6.97
CA ARG A 106 17.88 5.27 -7.84
C ARG A 106 17.71 4.79 -9.29
N LEU A 107 16.75 3.91 -9.56
CA LEU A 107 16.38 3.47 -10.90
C LEU A 107 15.19 4.25 -11.47
N GLY A 108 14.67 5.23 -10.74
CA GLY A 108 13.47 5.99 -11.13
C GLY A 108 12.16 5.27 -10.85
N LEU A 109 12.16 4.19 -10.06
CA LEU A 109 10.93 3.59 -9.54
C LEU A 109 10.50 4.29 -8.25
N LEU A 110 9.34 4.93 -8.30
CA LEU A 110 8.71 5.51 -7.12
C LEU A 110 7.66 4.55 -6.59
N THR A 111 7.87 4.05 -5.38
CA THR A 111 6.87 3.33 -4.59
C THR A 111 6.24 4.34 -3.66
N HIS A 112 5.10 4.89 -4.08
CA HIS A 112 4.41 5.93 -3.37
C HIS A 112 3.30 5.34 -2.46
N SER A 113 3.02 6.07 -1.39
CA SER A 113 1.83 5.91 -0.56
C SER A 113 1.33 7.33 -0.25
N THR A 114 0.51 7.91 -1.14
CA THR A 114 0.00 9.28 -0.95
C THR A 114 -0.80 9.39 0.34
N ALA A 115 -1.51 8.31 0.69
CA ALA A 115 -1.86 8.02 2.06
C ALA A 115 -0.62 7.50 2.80
N GLY A 116 0.13 8.41 3.44
CA GLY A 116 1.44 8.11 4.01
C GLY A 116 1.45 7.18 5.24
N PHE A 117 0.28 6.79 5.74
CA PHE A 117 0.10 5.92 6.91
C PHE A 117 -0.81 4.74 6.60
N ILE A 118 -0.50 3.60 7.23
CA ILE A 118 -1.37 2.45 7.42
C ILE A 118 -1.90 2.55 8.85
N ASP A 119 -3.21 2.65 8.96
CA ASP A 119 -3.89 2.99 10.21
C ASP A 119 -3.85 1.85 11.26
N PRO A 120 -3.87 2.17 12.56
CA PRO A 120 -4.04 1.17 13.62
C PRO A 120 -5.31 0.35 13.43
N GLY A 121 -5.24 -0.95 13.66
CA GLY A 121 -6.34 -1.90 13.41
C GLY A 121 -6.50 -2.33 11.94
N PHE A 122 -5.70 -1.81 11.01
CA PHE A 122 -5.72 -2.26 9.62
C PHE A 122 -5.37 -3.76 9.53
N ASN A 123 -6.07 -4.48 8.66
CA ASN A 123 -5.81 -5.86 8.29
C ASN A 123 -6.01 -6.04 6.78
N GLY A 124 -4.95 -6.34 6.03
CA GLY A 124 -5.04 -6.65 4.60
C GLY A 124 -3.72 -6.48 3.86
N HIS A 125 -3.75 -6.69 2.54
CA HIS A 125 -2.62 -6.33 1.69
C HIS A 125 -2.59 -4.81 1.50
N ILE A 126 -1.42 -4.24 1.30
CA ILE A 126 -1.29 -2.80 1.07
C ILE A 126 -1.32 -2.54 -0.43
N THR A 127 -2.13 -1.58 -0.87
CA THR A 127 -2.10 -1.10 -2.26
C THR A 127 -0.88 -0.21 -2.44
N LEU A 128 -0.08 -0.49 -3.47
CA LEU A 128 1.11 0.26 -3.83
C LEU A 128 0.77 1.22 -4.97
N GLU A 129 1.23 2.46 -4.90
CA GLU A 129 1.13 3.43 -5.99
C GLU A 129 2.49 3.47 -6.70
N LEU A 130 2.61 2.87 -7.87
CA LEU A 130 3.89 2.67 -8.55
C LEU A 130 4.01 3.59 -9.77
N SER A 131 5.07 4.40 -9.81
CA SER A 131 5.39 5.25 -10.96
C SER A 131 6.80 5.01 -11.47
N ASN A 132 6.96 5.01 -12.80
CA ASN A 132 8.27 5.04 -13.44
C ASN A 132 8.58 6.46 -13.93
N VAL A 133 9.53 7.12 -13.26
CA VAL A 133 10.03 8.46 -13.65
C VAL A 133 11.39 8.40 -14.37
N ALA A 134 11.87 7.21 -14.71
CA ALA A 134 13.02 7.02 -15.58
C ALA A 134 12.64 7.18 -17.06
N ASN A 135 13.64 7.09 -17.93
CA ASN A 135 13.47 7.13 -19.39
C ASN A 135 13.48 5.73 -20.05
N LEU A 136 13.55 4.66 -19.25
CA LEU A 136 13.52 3.27 -19.72
C LEU A 136 12.43 2.48 -18.97
N PRO A 137 11.80 1.46 -19.61
CA PRO A 137 10.88 0.56 -18.93
C PRO A 137 11.56 -0.17 -17.77
N ILE A 138 10.81 -0.40 -16.69
CA ILE A 138 11.27 -1.14 -15.51
C ILE A 138 10.49 -2.44 -15.43
N THR A 139 11.19 -3.57 -15.36
CA THR A 139 10.57 -4.88 -15.12
C THR A 139 10.34 -5.07 -13.62
N LEU A 140 9.08 -5.21 -13.22
CA LEU A 140 8.66 -5.47 -11.85
C LEU A 140 8.31 -6.95 -11.71
N TRP A 141 9.10 -7.65 -10.89
CA TRP A 141 8.96 -9.10 -10.71
C TRP A 141 8.10 -9.40 -9.48
N PRO A 142 7.02 -10.19 -9.61
CA PRO A 142 6.32 -10.73 -8.44
C PRO A 142 7.30 -11.40 -7.46
N GLY A 143 7.13 -11.14 -6.17
CA GLY A 143 8.03 -11.61 -5.11
C GLY A 143 9.28 -10.75 -4.88
N MET A 144 9.60 -9.77 -5.73
CA MET A 144 10.73 -8.87 -5.48
C MET A 144 10.47 -7.95 -4.27
N LYS A 145 11.53 -7.59 -3.54
CA LYS A 145 11.45 -6.55 -2.50
C LYS A 145 11.09 -5.22 -3.14
N ILE A 146 9.96 -4.63 -2.75
CA ILE A 146 9.42 -3.41 -3.39
C ILE A 146 9.41 -2.20 -2.46
N GLY A 147 9.29 -2.45 -1.15
CA GLY A 147 9.18 -1.40 -0.15
C GLY A 147 9.60 -1.91 1.21
N GLN A 148 9.32 -1.10 2.23
CA GLN A 148 9.57 -1.43 3.62
C GLN A 148 8.52 -0.76 4.52
N LEU A 149 8.14 -1.45 5.59
CA LEU A 149 7.22 -0.96 6.60
C LEU A 149 7.98 -0.38 7.78
N CYS A 150 7.72 0.88 8.10
CA CYS A 150 8.25 1.58 9.25
C CYS A 150 7.15 1.71 10.30
N LEU A 151 7.28 1.06 11.47
CA LEU A 151 6.21 1.04 12.48
C LEU A 151 6.40 2.15 13.51
N LEU A 152 5.32 2.85 13.82
CA LEU A 152 5.28 3.93 14.79
C LEU A 152 4.31 3.59 15.92
N ARG A 153 4.80 3.66 17.16
CA ARG A 153 3.93 3.64 18.34
C ARG A 153 3.16 4.94 18.45
N LEU A 154 1.85 4.83 18.61
CA LEU A 154 0.96 5.94 18.94
C LEU A 154 1.19 6.43 20.37
N SER A 155 0.75 7.64 20.67
CA SER A 155 0.77 8.16 22.05
C SER A 155 -0.18 7.42 22.98
N SER A 156 -1.25 6.86 22.43
CA SER A 156 -2.27 6.05 23.09
C SER A 156 -2.98 5.19 22.02
N PRO A 157 -3.65 4.09 22.40
CA PRO A 157 -4.48 3.33 21.48
C PRO A 157 -5.54 4.21 20.81
N ALA A 158 -5.90 3.88 19.56
CA ALA A 158 -6.97 4.57 18.84
C ALA A 158 -8.36 4.18 19.39
N ASP A 159 -9.21 5.16 19.70
CA ASP A 159 -10.58 4.91 20.17
C ASP A 159 -11.44 4.16 19.12
N PHE A 160 -11.22 4.48 17.85
CA PHE A 160 -11.91 3.89 16.71
C PHE A 160 -10.89 3.42 15.67
N PRO A 161 -10.27 2.24 15.87
CA PRO A 161 -9.30 1.70 14.91
C PRO A 161 -9.92 1.48 13.52
N TYR A 162 -9.06 1.29 12.54
CA TYR A 162 -9.46 0.99 11.17
C TYR A 162 -10.34 -0.25 11.11
N GLY A 163 -11.40 -0.18 10.29
CA GLY A 163 -12.43 -1.23 10.20
C GLY A 163 -13.57 -1.08 11.21
N SER A 164 -13.46 -0.17 12.20
CA SER A 164 -14.59 0.18 13.05
C SER A 164 -15.69 0.89 12.26
N LYS A 165 -16.93 0.79 12.75
CA LYS A 165 -18.09 1.46 12.12
C LYS A 165 -17.93 2.98 12.08
N GLN A 166 -17.34 3.55 13.12
CA GLN A 166 -17.12 4.99 13.29
C GLN A 166 -16.05 5.52 12.35
N ALA A 167 -14.98 4.76 12.12
CA ALA A 167 -13.93 5.16 11.19
C ALA A 167 -14.42 5.22 9.73
N GLY A 168 -15.48 4.49 9.39
CA GLY A 168 -16.00 4.45 8.01
C GLY A 168 -14.97 3.94 7.00
N SER A 169 -14.06 3.09 7.46
CA SER A 169 -12.95 2.52 6.70
C SER A 169 -13.42 1.81 5.45
N ARG A 170 -12.70 2.00 4.34
CA ARG A 170 -13.13 1.55 3.01
C ARG A 170 -12.43 0.29 2.52
N TYR A 171 -11.31 -0.09 3.12
CA TYR A 171 -10.39 -1.09 2.56
C TYR A 171 -10.00 -2.18 3.56
N GLN A 172 -10.77 -2.35 4.64
CA GLN A 172 -10.48 -3.39 5.63
C GLN A 172 -10.64 -4.78 5.00
N GLY A 173 -9.65 -5.65 5.21
CA GLY A 173 -9.61 -7.01 4.67
C GLY A 173 -9.24 -7.09 3.19
N GLN A 174 -8.73 -6.02 2.57
CA GLN A 174 -8.49 -6.03 1.14
C GLN A 174 -7.48 -7.10 0.67
N ARG A 175 -7.71 -7.60 -0.54
CA ARG A 175 -6.86 -8.55 -1.26
C ARG A 175 -6.52 -7.95 -2.63
N GLY A 176 -5.23 -7.78 -2.89
CA GLY A 176 -4.74 -7.07 -4.07
C GLY A 176 -5.02 -5.56 -4.06
N PRO A 177 -4.79 -4.88 -5.20
CA PRO A 177 -5.01 -3.45 -5.33
C PRO A 177 -6.51 -3.15 -5.52
N THR A 178 -7.25 -2.90 -4.45
CA THR A 178 -8.69 -2.55 -4.56
C THR A 178 -8.86 -1.23 -5.33
N PRO A 179 -9.84 -1.12 -6.26
CA PRO A 179 -10.20 0.16 -6.88
C PRO A 179 -10.57 1.23 -5.83
N SER A 180 -10.40 2.49 -6.23
CA SER A 180 -10.75 3.62 -5.37
C SER A 180 -12.23 3.61 -4.99
N ARG A 181 -12.50 3.81 -3.70
CA ARG A 181 -13.84 4.01 -3.12
C ARG A 181 -14.05 5.46 -2.66
N ALA A 182 -13.34 6.41 -3.26
CA ALA A 182 -13.39 7.82 -2.87
C ALA A 182 -14.81 8.42 -2.92
N HIS A 183 -15.67 7.91 -3.81
CA HIS A 183 -17.07 8.31 -3.92
C HIS A 183 -17.89 8.03 -2.66
N LEU A 184 -17.50 7.02 -1.85
CA LEU A 184 -18.16 6.73 -0.58
C LEU A 184 -17.87 7.84 0.42
N ASN A 185 -18.92 8.48 0.94
CA ASN A 185 -18.85 9.64 1.83
C ASN A 185 -18.09 10.83 1.20
N PHE A 186 -18.12 10.97 -0.14
CA PHE A 186 -17.64 12.19 -0.80
C PHE A 186 -18.48 13.39 -0.36
N GLN A 187 -17.82 14.47 0.05
CA GLN A 187 -18.47 15.68 0.53
C GLN A 187 -17.76 16.91 -0.04
N VAL A 188 -18.54 17.94 -0.34
CA VAL A 188 -18.06 19.25 -0.74
C VAL A 188 -18.56 20.26 0.30
N THR A 189 -17.65 21.03 0.86
CA THR A 189 -18.00 22.15 1.74
C THR A 189 -18.08 23.43 0.90
N ASP A 190 -19.04 24.30 1.18
CA ASP A 190 -19.12 25.61 0.54
C ASP A 190 -17.88 26.44 0.90
N THR A 191 -17.12 26.87 -0.10
CA THR A 191 -15.89 27.65 0.06
C THR A 191 -16.10 29.14 -0.17
N ARG A 192 -17.34 29.58 -0.43
CA ARG A 192 -17.66 31.00 -0.56
C ARG A 192 -17.47 31.67 0.80
N ARG A 193 -16.68 32.74 0.82
CA ARG A 193 -16.44 33.60 1.98
C ARG A 193 -17.34 34.82 1.91
#